data_AF-A0A2G7GDE1-F1
#
_entry.id   AF-A0A2G7GDE1-F1
#
_cell.length_a   1.000
_cell.length_b   1.000
_cell.length_c   1.000
_cell.angle_alpha   90.00
_cell.angle_beta   90.00
_cell.angle_gamma   90.00
#
_symmetry.space_group_name_H-M   'P 1'
#
loop_
_entity.id
_entity.type
_entity.pdbx_description
1 polymer ?
#
loop_
_entity_poly.entity_id
_entity_poly.type
_entity_poly.pdbx_seq_one_letter_code
_entity_poly.pdbx_strand_id
1 'polypeptide(L)'
;MNPTIEFHLPLPLASTKALAKGFLLLKSDFSKAGLRLQATSGCSGFQHSGSWKFKGRGPLPPSAAIEPITWSVSTQRLWLPHVRGVEGSFYAIAPFSVPVDEKVSRGDFGIHFDANVPGSAGCIVIPLQDHWDVFRKWAADLAHQKIQQVPLSVTYTSPLISKQAV
;
A
#
# COMPACT_ATOMS: atom_id res chain seq x y z
N MET A 1 -8.36 -8.71 -20.03
CA MET A 1 -7.60 -8.99 -18.80
C MET A 1 -7.86 -7.83 -17.86
N ASN A 2 -8.40 -8.09 -16.67
CA ASN A 2 -8.76 -7.04 -15.70
C ASN A 2 -7.91 -7.22 -14.45
N PRO A 3 -6.65 -6.74 -14.46
CA PRO A 3 -5.78 -6.89 -13.31
C PRO A 3 -6.28 -6.04 -12.15
N THR A 4 -6.02 -6.49 -10.93
CA THR A 4 -6.31 -5.74 -9.70
C THR A 4 -5.20 -5.93 -8.69
N ILE A 5 -5.04 -4.95 -7.80
CA ILE A 5 -4.17 -5.03 -6.64
C ILE A 5 -5.03 -4.86 -5.40
N GLU A 6 -4.82 -5.70 -4.39
CA GLU A 6 -5.44 -5.53 -3.08
C GLU A 6 -4.36 -5.42 -2.03
N PHE A 7 -4.38 -4.37 -1.22
CA PHE A 7 -3.50 -4.19 -0.07
C PHE A 7 -4.28 -4.42 1.22
N HIS A 8 -3.79 -5.37 2.01
CA HIS A 8 -4.39 -5.78 3.27
C HIS A 8 -3.39 -5.59 4.40
N LEU A 9 -3.72 -4.81 5.42
CA LEU A 9 -2.84 -4.56 6.58
C LEU A 9 -3.64 -4.72 7.88
N PRO A 10 -3.23 -5.60 8.81
CA PRO A 10 -3.83 -5.67 10.12
C PRO A 10 -3.40 -4.45 10.94
N LEU A 11 -4.35 -3.60 11.33
CA LEU A 11 -4.10 -2.42 12.16
C LEU A 11 -4.70 -2.63 13.56
N PRO A 12 -3.89 -2.68 14.63
CA PRO A 12 -4.40 -2.73 15.99
C PRO A 12 -5.22 -1.49 16.35
N LEU A 13 -6.04 -1.58 17.40
CA LEU A 13 -6.80 -0.43 17.92
C LEU A 13 -5.88 0.63 18.54
N ALA A 14 -4.79 0.22 19.18
CA ALA A 14 -3.83 1.10 19.85
C ALA A 14 -2.48 1.13 19.12
N SER A 15 -1.72 2.20 19.33
CA SER A 15 -0.36 2.36 18.81
C SER A 15 0.56 1.25 19.33
N THR A 16 1.37 0.68 18.44
CA THR A 16 2.42 -0.28 18.80
C THR A 16 3.72 0.09 18.09
N LYS A 17 4.87 -0.26 18.71
CA LYS A 17 6.20 -0.05 18.10
C LYS A 17 6.57 -1.16 17.11
N ALA A 18 5.90 -2.30 17.15
CA ALA A 18 6.11 -3.38 16.20
C ALA A 18 5.50 -3.00 14.85
N LEU A 19 6.21 -3.26 13.75
CA LEU A 19 5.63 -3.04 12.45
C LEU A 19 4.58 -4.09 12.12
N ALA A 20 3.38 -3.63 11.76
CA ALA A 20 2.35 -4.45 11.16
C ALA A 20 2.83 -5.00 9.82
N LYS A 21 2.65 -6.30 9.62
CA LYS A 21 2.93 -6.99 8.36
C LYS A 21 1.62 -7.39 7.71
N GLY A 22 1.40 -6.86 6.53
CA GLY A 22 0.27 -7.13 5.67
C GLY A 22 0.71 -7.84 4.39
N PHE A 23 -0.09 -7.70 3.35
CA PHE A 23 0.25 -8.21 2.04
C PHE A 23 -0.39 -7.42 0.90
N LEU A 24 0.26 -7.47 -0.25
CA LEU A 24 -0.32 -7.18 -1.55
C LEU A 24 -0.79 -8.49 -2.19
N LEU A 25 -2.00 -8.48 -2.74
CA LEU A 25 -2.52 -9.55 -3.59
C LEU A 25 -2.57 -9.04 -5.03
N LEU A 26 -1.73 -9.60 -5.89
CA LEU A 26 -1.66 -9.25 -7.30
C LEU A 26 -2.51 -10.24 -8.11
N LYS A 27 -3.54 -9.74 -8.80
CA LYS A 27 -4.43 -10.57 -9.61
C LYS A 27 -4.30 -10.12 -11.05
N SER A 28 -3.90 -11.02 -11.95
CA SER A 28 -3.90 -10.73 -13.39
C SER A 28 -5.34 -10.70 -13.96
N ASP A 29 -6.27 -11.34 -13.27
CA ASP A 29 -7.69 -11.32 -13.56
C ASP A 29 -8.45 -11.34 -12.22
N PHE A 30 -9.41 -10.42 -12.05
CA PHE A 30 -10.25 -10.33 -10.87
C PHE A 30 -10.89 -11.67 -10.44
N SER A 31 -11.19 -12.55 -11.40
CA SER A 31 -11.82 -13.85 -11.14
C SER A 31 -10.86 -14.95 -10.66
N LYS A 32 -9.54 -14.72 -10.70
CA LYS A 32 -8.52 -15.73 -10.42
C LYS A 32 -7.84 -15.54 -9.08
N ALA A 33 -7.21 -16.60 -8.59
CA ALA A 33 -6.29 -16.52 -7.46
C ALA A 33 -5.14 -15.54 -7.77
N GLY A 34 -4.72 -14.79 -6.76
CA GLY A 34 -3.64 -13.81 -6.87
C GLY A 34 -2.33 -14.30 -6.26
N LEU A 35 -1.24 -13.62 -6.63
CA LEU A 35 0.07 -13.76 -5.98
C LEU A 35 0.10 -12.92 -4.72
N ARG A 36 0.45 -13.52 -3.58
CA ARG A 36 0.50 -12.85 -2.29
C ARG A 36 1.93 -12.44 -1.95
N LEU A 37 2.16 -11.15 -1.78
CA LEU A 37 3.46 -10.57 -1.45
C LEU A 37 3.38 -9.87 -0.10
N GLN A 38 4.28 -10.19 0.84
CA GLN A 38 4.41 -9.46 2.09
C GLN A 38 4.62 -7.97 1.82
N ALA A 39 3.87 -7.12 2.52
CA ALA A 39 3.96 -5.67 2.41
C ALA A 39 3.60 -4.97 3.72
N THR A 40 3.96 -3.69 3.86
CA THR A 40 3.59 -2.85 4.99
C THR A 40 3.32 -1.41 4.54
N SER A 41 2.75 -0.58 5.41
CA SER A 41 2.51 0.85 5.17
C SER A 41 2.41 1.57 6.51
N GLY A 42 2.87 2.81 6.59
CA GLY A 42 2.93 3.56 7.85
C GLY A 42 4.22 3.31 8.62
N CYS A 43 4.59 4.26 9.48
CA CYS A 43 5.75 4.19 10.36
C CYS A 43 5.43 3.45 11.67
N SER A 44 6.45 2.92 12.32
CA SER A 44 6.36 2.39 13.69
C SER A 44 5.69 3.41 14.63
N GLY A 45 4.75 2.96 15.45
CA GLY A 45 3.92 3.82 16.31
C GLY A 45 2.69 4.44 15.63
N PHE A 46 2.62 4.43 14.30
CA PHE A 46 1.53 5.03 13.51
C PHE A 46 0.83 3.99 12.63
N GLN A 47 0.86 2.72 13.02
CA GLN A 47 0.12 1.63 12.38
C GLN A 47 -0.98 1.14 13.31
N HIS A 48 -2.02 1.96 13.47
CA HIS A 48 -3.21 1.63 14.26
C HIS A 48 -4.48 2.19 13.61
N SER A 49 -5.66 1.78 14.08
CA SER A 49 -6.92 2.29 13.55
C SER A 49 -6.98 3.83 13.58
N GLY A 50 -7.42 4.45 12.48
CA GLY A 50 -7.48 5.90 12.31
C GLY A 50 -6.15 6.61 12.04
N SER A 51 -5.01 5.94 12.23
CA SER A 51 -3.69 6.57 12.07
C SER A 51 -3.36 7.02 10.64
N TRP A 52 -4.08 6.51 9.64
CA TRP A 52 -3.97 6.91 8.24
C TRP A 52 -4.29 8.40 7.99
N LYS A 53 -4.82 9.13 8.98
CA LYS A 53 -4.97 10.59 8.90
C LYS A 53 -3.66 11.35 9.18
N PHE A 54 -2.69 10.75 9.85
CA PHE A 54 -1.44 11.43 10.23
C PHE A 54 -0.49 11.59 9.04
N LYS A 55 -0.41 12.83 8.52
CA LYS A 55 0.50 13.19 7.43
C LYS A 55 1.95 12.84 7.79
N GLY A 56 2.67 12.26 6.82
CA GLY A 56 4.09 11.93 6.98
C GLY A 56 4.38 10.72 7.87
N ARG A 57 3.36 10.02 8.39
CA ARG A 57 3.57 8.92 9.34
C ARG A 57 2.60 7.75 9.19
N GLY A 58 1.30 8.02 9.05
CA GLY A 58 0.28 6.98 8.99
C GLY A 58 0.35 6.14 7.71
N PRO A 59 -0.27 4.95 7.68
CA PRO A 59 -0.41 4.14 6.48
C PRO A 59 -1.26 4.86 5.42
N LEU A 60 -1.31 4.30 4.21
CA LEU A 60 -2.19 4.78 3.15
C LEU A 60 -3.66 4.92 3.66
N PRO A 61 -4.46 5.89 3.21
CA PRO A 61 -5.89 5.90 3.56
C PRO A 61 -6.62 4.67 3.00
N PRO A 62 -7.47 4.00 3.81
CA PRO A 62 -8.25 2.86 3.32
C PRO A 62 -9.27 3.33 2.27
N SER A 63 -9.58 2.46 1.29
CA SER A 63 -10.45 2.84 0.17
C SER A 63 -11.81 3.36 0.64
N ALA A 64 -12.41 2.72 1.65
CA ALA A 64 -13.69 3.14 2.23
C ALA A 64 -13.67 4.55 2.86
N ALA A 65 -12.50 5.08 3.24
CA ALA A 65 -12.39 6.41 3.86
C ALA A 65 -12.25 7.55 2.85
N ILE A 66 -12.03 7.24 1.57
CA ILE A 66 -11.80 8.24 0.53
C ILE A 66 -12.88 8.20 -0.57
N GLU A 67 -13.92 7.40 -0.40
CA GLU A 67 -15.03 7.33 -1.36
C GLU A 67 -15.62 8.73 -1.62
N PRO A 68 -16.01 9.05 -2.87
CA PRO A 68 -16.08 8.16 -4.04
C PRO A 68 -14.76 8.01 -4.82
N ILE A 69 -13.64 8.53 -4.31
CA ILE A 69 -12.33 8.43 -4.96
C ILE A 69 -11.82 7.00 -4.88
N THR A 70 -11.22 6.50 -5.96
CA THR A 70 -10.61 5.17 -6.03
C THR A 70 -9.11 5.27 -6.23
N TRP A 71 -8.37 4.30 -5.67
CA TRP A 71 -6.94 4.21 -5.87
C TRP A 71 -6.61 3.43 -7.14
N SER A 72 -5.54 3.83 -7.82
CA SER A 72 -4.90 3.03 -8.87
C SER A 72 -3.38 3.09 -8.75
N VAL A 73 -2.70 2.06 -9.22
CA VAL A 73 -1.23 1.98 -9.25
C VAL A 73 -0.77 2.08 -10.69
N SER A 74 0.18 2.97 -10.96
CA SER A 74 0.87 3.04 -12.24
C SER A 74 1.70 1.77 -12.46
N THR A 75 1.64 1.18 -13.66
CA THR A 75 2.57 0.11 -14.08
C THR A 75 3.89 0.68 -14.59
N GLN A 76 3.94 1.98 -14.86
CA GLN A 76 5.15 2.68 -15.29
C GLN A 76 6.06 2.94 -14.09
N ARG A 77 7.28 2.42 -14.20
CA ARG A 77 8.34 2.58 -13.21
C ARG A 77 8.89 4.00 -13.27
N LEU A 78 8.84 4.72 -12.15
CA LEU A 78 9.65 5.90 -11.91
C LEU A 78 10.99 5.47 -11.31
N TRP A 79 12.09 5.85 -11.96
CA TRP A 79 13.44 5.55 -11.48
C TRP A 79 13.93 6.71 -10.60
N LEU A 80 14.01 6.46 -9.29
CA LEU A 80 14.37 7.43 -8.26
C LEU A 80 15.63 6.98 -7.48
N PRO A 81 16.80 6.84 -8.15
CA PRO A 81 18.01 6.30 -7.53
C PRO A 81 18.62 7.21 -6.45
N HIS A 82 18.24 8.49 -6.43
CA HIS A 82 18.78 9.49 -5.50
C HIS A 82 17.88 9.77 -4.30
N VAL A 83 16.73 9.09 -4.19
CA VAL A 83 15.75 9.31 -3.11
C VAL A 83 15.95 8.25 -2.03
N ARG A 84 16.55 8.65 -0.90
CA ARG A 84 16.73 7.78 0.28
C ARG A 84 15.40 7.17 0.72
N GLY A 85 15.39 5.86 0.98
CA GLY A 85 14.20 5.11 1.38
C GLY A 85 13.33 4.58 0.23
N VAL A 86 13.54 5.06 -1.01
CA VAL A 86 12.86 4.59 -2.24
C VAL A 86 13.88 4.04 -3.26
N GLU A 87 15.17 4.10 -2.91
CA GLU A 87 16.35 3.90 -3.75
C GLU A 87 16.13 2.85 -4.85
N GLY A 88 15.79 3.34 -6.04
CA GLY A 88 15.50 2.51 -7.20
C GLY A 88 14.13 2.76 -7.81
N SER A 89 13.26 1.75 -7.78
CA SER A 89 12.00 1.74 -8.55
C SER A 89 10.80 2.15 -7.70
N PHE A 90 10.02 3.11 -8.18
CA PHE A 90 8.80 3.60 -7.54
C PHE A 90 7.62 3.52 -8.50
N TYR A 91 6.49 3.02 -8.01
CA TYR A 91 5.26 2.90 -8.78
C TYR A 91 4.18 3.77 -8.13
N ALA A 92 3.86 4.89 -8.76
CA ALA A 92 2.97 5.90 -8.20
C ALA A 92 1.56 5.37 -7.97
N ILE A 93 0.96 5.74 -6.84
CA ILE A 93 -0.45 5.52 -6.54
C ILE A 93 -1.21 6.80 -6.86
N ALA A 94 -2.24 6.70 -7.69
CA ALA A 94 -3.13 7.77 -8.09
C ALA A 94 -4.49 7.66 -7.38
N PRO A 95 -5.18 8.79 -7.10
CA PRO A 95 -4.74 10.15 -7.41
C PRO A 95 -3.57 10.59 -6.55
N PHE A 96 -2.85 11.64 -7.00
CA PHE A 96 -1.67 12.13 -6.30
C PHE A 96 -1.97 12.57 -4.86
N SER A 97 -3.17 13.08 -4.59
CA SER A 97 -3.61 13.52 -3.27
C SER A 97 -5.10 13.26 -3.06
N VAL A 98 -5.48 12.94 -1.83
CA VAL A 98 -6.87 12.73 -1.39
C VAL A 98 -7.16 13.50 -0.10
N PRO A 99 -8.38 14.01 0.08
CA PRO A 99 -8.84 14.49 1.38
C PRO A 99 -9.00 13.31 2.34
N VAL A 100 -8.53 13.46 3.58
CA VAL A 100 -8.69 12.47 4.67
C VAL A 100 -9.44 13.04 5.87
N ASP A 101 -9.63 14.37 5.88
CA ASP A 101 -10.40 15.14 6.85
C ASP A 101 -10.72 16.53 6.24
N GLU A 102 -11.54 17.35 6.90
CA GLU A 102 -11.98 18.67 6.38
C GLU A 102 -10.82 19.60 6.00
N LYS A 103 -9.68 19.50 6.70
CA LYS A 103 -8.51 20.37 6.55
C LYS A 103 -7.24 19.62 6.18
N VAL A 104 -7.32 18.30 5.97
CA VAL A 104 -6.15 17.45 5.78
C VAL A 104 -6.27 16.69 4.48
N SER A 105 -5.29 16.89 3.61
CA SER A 105 -5.06 16.03 2.45
C SER A 105 -3.75 15.29 2.59
N ARG A 106 -3.71 14.07 2.06
CA ARG A 106 -2.50 13.27 1.98
C ARG A 106 -2.28 12.79 0.55
N GLY A 107 -1.02 12.63 0.18
CA GLY A 107 -0.64 12.31 -1.18
C GLY A 107 0.82 11.91 -1.29
N ASP A 108 1.30 11.88 -2.53
CA ASP A 108 2.64 11.45 -2.90
C ASP A 108 2.92 10.00 -2.47
N PHE A 109 1.98 9.12 -2.80
CA PHE A 109 2.03 7.71 -2.45
C PHE A 109 2.57 6.86 -3.59
N GLY A 110 3.17 5.72 -3.24
CA GLY A 110 3.56 4.72 -4.21
C GLY A 110 3.89 3.37 -3.59
N ILE A 111 4.26 2.43 -4.46
CA ILE A 111 4.80 1.11 -4.09
C ILE A 111 6.30 1.10 -4.37
N HIS A 112 7.10 0.74 -3.38
CA HIS A 112 8.56 0.62 -3.50
C HIS A 112 9.15 -0.46 -2.59
N PHE A 113 10.42 -0.79 -2.82
CA PHE A 113 11.19 -1.67 -1.97
C PHE A 113 11.55 -1.01 -0.64
N ASP A 114 11.62 -1.77 0.45
CA ASP A 114 12.12 -1.30 1.74
C ASP A 114 13.64 -1.13 1.71
N ALA A 115 14.12 0.11 1.51
CA ALA A 115 15.55 0.42 1.55
C ALA A 115 16.04 0.64 3.00
N ASN A 116 15.79 -0.34 3.88
CA ASN A 116 16.24 -0.38 5.28
C ASN A 116 15.73 0.76 6.19
N VAL A 117 14.60 1.39 5.85
CA VAL A 117 13.90 2.34 6.74
C VAL A 117 12.52 1.75 7.02
N PRO A 118 12.33 1.09 8.18
CA PRO A 118 11.15 0.28 8.41
C PRO A 118 9.85 1.11 8.39
N GLY A 119 8.97 0.76 7.46
CA GLY A 119 7.70 1.45 7.24
C GLY A 119 7.84 2.65 6.29
N SER A 120 6.73 3.25 5.93
CA SER A 120 6.74 4.43 5.04
C SER A 120 5.66 5.41 5.45
N ALA A 121 5.87 6.68 5.14
CA ALA A 121 4.97 7.78 5.42
C ALA A 121 3.66 7.77 4.58
N GLY A 122 3.11 6.58 4.29
CA GLY A 122 1.88 6.34 3.54
C GLY A 122 2.05 5.53 2.26
N CYS A 123 3.28 5.23 1.83
CA CYS A 123 3.53 4.31 0.72
C CYS A 123 3.20 2.86 1.10
N ILE A 124 3.15 1.97 0.12
CA ILE A 124 3.16 0.53 0.35
C ILE A 124 4.59 0.04 0.12
N VAL A 125 5.15 -0.61 1.11
CA VAL A 125 6.53 -1.09 1.09
C VAL A 125 6.55 -2.60 1.00
N ILE A 126 7.33 -3.13 0.06
CA ILE A 126 7.60 -4.57 -0.06
C ILE A 126 9.00 -4.83 0.53
N PRO A 127 9.12 -5.48 1.69
CA PRO A 127 10.40 -5.60 2.40
C PRO A 127 11.26 -6.79 1.98
N LEU A 128 10.71 -7.74 1.21
CA LEU A 128 11.43 -8.93 0.77
C LEU A 128 11.84 -8.77 -0.69
N GLN A 129 13.12 -9.02 -0.99
CA GLN A 129 13.70 -8.80 -2.32
C GLN A 129 13.06 -9.71 -3.38
N ASP A 130 12.82 -10.98 -3.06
CA ASP A 130 12.16 -11.93 -3.94
C ASP A 130 10.72 -11.51 -4.27
N HIS A 131 9.96 -11.02 -3.28
CA HIS A 131 8.63 -10.46 -3.49
C HIS A 131 8.67 -9.19 -4.33
N TRP A 132 9.68 -8.35 -4.13
CA TRP A 132 9.87 -7.15 -4.92
C TRP A 132 10.17 -7.47 -6.39
N ASP A 133 11.00 -8.48 -6.64
CA ASP A 133 11.31 -8.95 -7.99
C ASP A 133 10.07 -9.49 -8.70
N VAL A 134 9.22 -10.24 -7.98
CA VAL A 134 7.91 -10.68 -8.49
C VAL A 134 7.01 -9.50 -8.85
N PHE A 135 6.90 -8.49 -7.97
CA PHE A 135 6.10 -7.30 -8.23
C PHE A 135 6.60 -6.53 -9.46
N ARG A 136 7.92 -6.28 -9.55
CA ARG A 136 8.52 -5.55 -10.68
C ARG A 136 8.28 -6.27 -12.00
N LYS A 137 8.46 -7.60 -12.02
CA LYS A 137 8.18 -8.41 -13.21
C LYS A 137 6.71 -8.33 -13.59
N TRP A 138 5.81 -8.50 -12.63
CA TRP A 138 4.36 -8.42 -12.87
C TRP A 138 3.95 -7.05 -13.44
N ALA A 139 4.45 -5.96 -12.88
CA ALA A 139 4.17 -4.61 -13.38
C ALA A 139 4.75 -4.38 -14.79
N ALA A 140 5.96 -4.87 -15.07
CA ALA A 140 6.57 -4.80 -16.40
C ALA A 140 5.79 -5.60 -17.45
N ASP A 141 5.32 -6.79 -17.11
CA ASP A 141 4.50 -7.63 -18.00
C ASP A 141 3.16 -6.94 -18.36
N LEU A 142 2.55 -6.20 -17.42
CA LEU A 142 1.37 -5.39 -17.68
C LEU A 142 1.69 -4.15 -18.54
N ALA A 143 2.80 -3.47 -18.27
CA ALA A 143 3.25 -2.33 -19.07
C ALA A 143 3.51 -2.73 -20.53
N HIS A 144 4.12 -3.90 -20.78
CA HIS A 144 4.30 -4.46 -22.13
C HIS A 144 2.97 -4.74 -22.84
N GLN A 145 1.92 -5.07 -22.08
CA GLN A 145 0.56 -5.22 -22.58
C GLN A 145 -0.19 -3.87 -22.71
N LYS A 146 0.51 -2.74 -22.56
CA LYS A 146 -0.03 -1.38 -22.63
C LYS A 146 -1.07 -1.06 -21.54
N ILE A 147 -1.11 -1.84 -20.47
CA ILE A 147 -1.91 -1.54 -19.28
C ILE A 147 -1.11 -0.55 -18.45
N GLN A 148 -1.59 0.70 -18.34
CA GLN A 148 -0.85 1.79 -17.68
C GLN A 148 -1.17 1.93 -16.19
N GLN A 149 -2.38 1.55 -15.79
CA GLN A 149 -2.85 1.65 -14.42
C GLN A 149 -3.63 0.39 -14.02
N VAL A 150 -3.53 0.03 -12.75
CA VAL A 150 -4.24 -1.09 -12.15
C VAL A 150 -5.04 -0.60 -10.94
N PRO A 151 -6.34 -0.92 -10.82
CA PRO A 151 -7.12 -0.59 -9.63
C PRO A 151 -6.49 -1.16 -8.35
N LEU A 152 -6.48 -0.34 -7.29
CA LEU A 152 -5.99 -0.69 -5.97
C LEU A 152 -7.12 -0.61 -4.94
N SER A 153 -7.34 -1.70 -4.21
CA SER A 153 -8.18 -1.71 -3.01
C SER A 153 -7.32 -1.73 -1.76
N VAL A 154 -7.63 -0.88 -0.77
CA VAL A 154 -6.89 -0.78 0.49
C VAL A 154 -7.81 -1.09 1.66
N THR A 155 -7.55 -2.20 2.35
CA THR A 155 -8.40 -2.73 3.41
C THR A 155 -7.59 -2.97 4.68
N TYR A 156 -8.14 -2.51 5.80
CA TYR A 156 -7.56 -2.74 7.12
C TYR A 156 -8.46 -3.60 7.97
N THR A 157 -7.87 -4.64 8.57
CA THR A 157 -8.55 -5.45 9.58
C THR A 157 -8.07 -5.02 10.95
N SER A 158 -8.98 -4.87 11.90
CA SER A 158 -8.63 -4.78 13.31
C SER A 158 -8.86 -6.16 13.93
N PRO A 159 -7.98 -6.67 14.82
CA PRO A 159 -8.34 -7.80 15.64
C PRO A 159 -9.65 -7.46 16.36
N LEU A 160 -10.73 -8.19 16.05
CA LEU A 160 -11.93 -8.11 16.86
C LEU A 160 -11.50 -8.42 18.29
N ILE A 161 -11.85 -7.54 19.23
CA ILE A 161 -11.89 -7.92 20.62
C ILE A 161 -12.87 -9.10 20.64
N SER A 162 -12.37 -10.31 20.86
CA SER A 162 -13.23 -11.40 21.29
C SER A 162 -13.92 -10.86 22.54
N LYS A 163 -15.19 -10.44 22.43
CA LYS A 163 -16.01 -10.26 23.61
C LYS A 163 -15.95 -11.61 24.31
N GLN A 164 -15.19 -11.70 25.40
CA GLN A 164 -15.35 -12.78 26.33
C GLN A 164 -16.83 -12.75 26.70
N ALA A 165 -17.56 -13.79 26.31
CA ALA A 165 -18.86 -14.05 26.87
C ALA A 165 -18.63 -14.18 28.37
N VAL A 166 -19.15 -13.20 29.11
CA VAL A 166 -19.35 -13.29 30.56
C VAL A 166 -20.54 -14.21 30.79
#